data_AF-A0A352J374-F1
#
_entry.id   AF-A0A352J374-F1
#
_cell.length_a   1.000
_cell.length_b   1.000
_cell.length_c   1.000
_cell.angle_alpha   90.00
_cell.angle_beta   90.00
_cell.angle_gamma   90.00
#
_symmetry.space_group_name_H-M   'P 1'
#
loop_
_entity.id
_entity.type
_entity.pdbx_description
1 polymer ?
#
loop_
_entity_poly.entity_id
_entity_poly.type
_entity_poly.pdbx_seq_one_letter_code
_entity_poly.pdbx_strand_id
1 'polypeptide(L)'
;MEFQFKIQPFQTEAAESVVKVFAGQPNYGTSKYRRDVGKRKAQVTYEERDAEFETGYRNADIELTKEQLLKNIHEVQTVNNIKHSTELVAGLGAVSLDVEMETGTGKTYAYIKTMFELYKTYGWSKFIVVVPSIAIREGVKKSFEMTQKHFMELYGLKIRFFVYNSSNLHQLDEFSQDFGINVMIINMQAFNTTMNEDKNVEGRRGNEAARIIYTKRDEFGSRRPIDVIKANRPIIILDEPQKMGGTATQNALKKNFNPLFSLNYSATHKTSHNLVYVLDALDAFKKKLVKKIEVKGFELKNLSGTNGYMYLAAIVIDRKKPPRARLEIEVKRGSGIKREIQIFGVGDSLYTASNGLEEYKGVSISEVDPIYAMVTFSNGDSLVAGEASGNVNEDDIRR
;
A
#
# COMPACT_ATOMS: atom_id res chain seq x y z
N MET A 1 20.80 13.69 -0.16
CA MET A 1 20.90 12.67 0.89
C MET A 1 20.61 11.34 0.22
N GLU A 2 21.60 10.45 0.10
CA GLU A 2 21.39 9.11 -0.44
C GLU A 2 20.86 8.20 0.68
N PHE A 3 19.79 7.45 0.42
CA PHE A 3 19.25 6.49 1.38
C PHE A 3 20.08 5.21 1.33
N GLN A 4 20.57 4.75 2.48
CA GLN A 4 21.15 3.42 2.61
C GLN A 4 20.05 2.42 2.97
N PHE A 5 19.84 1.44 2.08
CA PHE A 5 18.87 0.37 2.31
C PHE A 5 19.55 -0.82 2.99
N LYS A 6 18.98 -1.28 4.10
CA LYS A 6 19.38 -2.53 4.74
C LYS A 6 18.44 -3.64 4.30
N ILE A 7 19.01 -4.72 3.75
CA ILE A 7 18.24 -5.92 3.41
C ILE A 7 17.72 -6.55 4.70
N GLN A 8 16.40 -6.69 4.81
CA GLN A 8 15.79 -7.42 5.91
C GLN A 8 15.53 -8.89 5.49
N PRO A 9 15.84 -9.88 6.35
CA PRO A 9 15.66 -11.30 6.02
C PRO A 9 14.23 -11.64 5.57
N PHE A 10 13.23 -11.16 6.30
CA PHE A 10 11.82 -11.41 6.02
C PHE A 10 11.36 -10.91 4.64
N GLN A 11 11.98 -9.86 4.10
CA GLN A 11 11.68 -9.37 2.74
C GLN A 11 12.23 -10.31 1.67
N THR A 12 13.33 -10.99 1.98
CA THR A 12 13.93 -12.00 1.11
C THR A 12 13.14 -13.30 1.19
N GLU A 13 12.75 -13.72 2.39
CA GLU A 13 11.90 -14.90 2.63
C GLU A 13 10.57 -14.79 1.87
N ALA A 14 9.92 -13.62 1.89
CA ALA A 14 8.71 -13.37 1.12
C ALA A 14 8.91 -13.57 -0.40
N ALA A 15 9.99 -12.99 -0.95
CA ALA A 15 10.33 -13.12 -2.36
C ALA A 15 10.66 -14.57 -2.75
N GLU A 16 11.45 -15.26 -1.92
CA GLU A 16 11.81 -16.66 -2.14
C GLU A 16 10.60 -17.60 -2.07
N SER A 17 9.65 -17.33 -1.17
CA SER A 17 8.43 -18.12 -1.04
C SER A 17 7.63 -18.11 -2.35
N VAL A 18 7.54 -16.95 -3.01
CA VAL A 18 6.93 -16.84 -4.34
C VAL A 18 7.73 -17.60 -5.40
N VAL A 19 9.05 -17.47 -5.40
CA VAL A 19 9.92 -18.14 -6.39
C VAL A 19 9.83 -19.66 -6.28
N LYS A 20 9.81 -20.20 -5.06
CA LYS A 20 9.78 -21.66 -4.78
C LYS A 20 8.48 -22.33 -5.23
N VAL A 21 7.37 -21.59 -5.34
CA VAL A 21 6.12 -22.13 -5.94
C VAL A 21 6.34 -22.62 -7.37
N PHE A 22 7.26 -22.02 -8.12
CA PHE A 22 7.55 -22.39 -9.50
C PHE A 22 8.77 -23.30 -9.64
N ALA A 23 9.20 -23.96 -8.55
CA ALA A 23 10.32 -24.89 -8.61
C ALA A 23 10.10 -25.97 -9.69
N GLY A 24 11.11 -26.19 -10.53
CA GLY A 24 11.03 -27.07 -11.69
C GLY A 24 10.64 -26.38 -13.01
N GLN A 25 10.23 -25.10 -12.98
CA GLN A 25 10.02 -24.33 -14.20
C GLN A 25 11.36 -24.07 -14.93
N PRO A 26 11.48 -24.38 -16.24
CA PRO A 26 12.68 -24.06 -17.00
C PRO A 26 12.87 -22.56 -17.19
N ASN A 27 14.14 -22.14 -17.22
CA ASN A 27 14.55 -20.78 -17.55
C ASN A 27 15.08 -20.75 -18.99
N TYR A 28 14.27 -20.25 -19.91
CA TYR A 28 14.67 -20.03 -21.31
C TYR A 28 15.35 -18.68 -21.55
N GLY A 29 15.68 -17.94 -20.49
CA GLY A 29 16.09 -16.54 -20.56
C GLY A 29 14.96 -15.67 -21.10
N THR A 30 15.31 -14.65 -21.86
CA THR A 30 14.31 -13.72 -22.41
C THR A 30 13.56 -14.35 -23.58
N SER A 31 12.30 -14.72 -23.35
CA SER A 31 11.44 -15.30 -24.39
C SER A 31 11.05 -14.24 -25.43
N LYS A 32 11.35 -14.53 -26.70
CA LYS A 32 11.01 -13.72 -27.86
C LYS A 32 9.69 -14.21 -28.46
N TYR A 33 8.85 -13.29 -28.90
CA TYR A 33 7.70 -13.61 -29.75
C TYR A 33 7.74 -12.75 -31.01
N ARG A 34 7.22 -13.31 -32.11
CA ARG A 34 7.06 -12.55 -33.35
C ARG A 34 5.96 -11.52 -33.16
N ARG A 35 6.36 -10.26 -33.21
CA ARG A 35 5.51 -9.10 -32.96
C ARG A 35 4.64 -8.83 -34.19
N ASP A 36 3.40 -8.41 -33.96
CA ASP A 36 2.63 -7.72 -35.01
C ASP A 36 3.27 -6.33 -35.18
N VAL A 37 3.82 -6.06 -36.36
CA VAL A 37 4.43 -4.78 -36.74
C VAL A 37 3.44 -3.84 -37.46
N GLY A 38 2.20 -4.29 -37.68
CA GLY A 38 1.17 -3.57 -38.40
C GLY A 38 1.53 -3.24 -39.85
N LYS A 39 0.82 -2.29 -40.48
CA LYS A 39 1.02 -1.94 -41.90
C LYS A 39 2.03 -0.80 -42.03
N ARG A 40 3.29 -1.09 -42.39
CA ARG A 40 4.18 -0.08 -43.00
C ARG A 40 3.76 0.14 -44.45
N LYS A 41 3.62 1.40 -44.89
CA LYS A 41 3.56 1.69 -46.33
C LYS A 41 4.86 1.19 -46.95
N ALA A 42 4.73 0.26 -47.88
CA ALA A 42 5.84 -0.34 -48.61
C ALA A 42 6.54 0.74 -49.44
N GLN A 43 7.63 1.27 -48.92
CA GLN A 43 8.71 1.83 -49.72
C GLN A 43 10.02 1.52 -49.00
N VAL A 44 10.99 1.12 -49.81
CA VAL A 44 12.40 0.85 -49.52
C VAL A 44 12.79 -0.65 -49.41
N THR A 45 13.92 -0.88 -50.06
CA THR A 45 14.52 -2.00 -50.81
C THR A 45 14.69 -3.33 -50.06
N TYR A 46 14.64 -4.41 -50.85
CA TYR A 46 14.98 -5.78 -50.44
C TYR A 46 16.48 -5.91 -50.23
N GLU A 47 16.98 -5.58 -49.05
CA GLU A 47 18.25 -6.07 -48.50
C GLU A 47 18.28 -5.58 -47.04
N GLU A 48 18.48 -6.50 -46.09
CA GLU A 48 18.43 -6.28 -44.63
C GLU A 48 17.02 -6.13 -44.01
N ARG A 49 16.24 -7.21 -44.03
CA ARG A 49 15.18 -7.40 -43.00
C ARG A 49 15.86 -7.67 -41.67
N ASP A 50 16.10 -6.63 -40.88
CA ASP A 50 16.48 -6.76 -39.48
C ASP A 50 15.40 -7.52 -38.71
N ALA A 51 15.63 -8.81 -38.48
CA ALA A 51 14.76 -9.68 -37.68
C ALA A 51 14.59 -9.17 -36.23
N GLU A 52 15.46 -8.28 -35.76
CA GLU A 52 15.39 -7.68 -34.42
C GLU A 52 14.22 -6.69 -34.25
N PHE A 53 13.82 -5.95 -35.28
CA PHE A 53 12.70 -5.01 -35.19
C PHE A 53 11.32 -5.70 -35.15
N GLU A 54 11.24 -6.98 -35.51
CA GLU A 54 10.02 -7.81 -35.45
C GLU A 54 9.91 -8.63 -34.15
N THR A 55 10.88 -8.53 -33.23
CA THR A 55 10.87 -9.30 -31.96
C THR A 55 10.32 -8.47 -30.80
N GLY A 56 9.21 -8.92 -30.21
CA GLY A 56 8.75 -8.45 -28.90
C GLY A 56 9.18 -9.43 -27.81
N TYR A 57 9.25 -8.97 -26.57
CA TYR A 57 9.57 -9.84 -25.43
C TYR A 57 8.32 -10.11 -24.60
N ARG A 58 8.13 -11.37 -24.22
CA ARG A 58 7.04 -11.79 -23.34
C ARG A 58 7.57 -12.69 -22.24
N ASN A 59 6.78 -12.87 -21.19
CA ASN A 59 7.07 -13.95 -20.25
C ASN A 59 6.80 -15.30 -20.93
N ALA A 60 7.72 -16.25 -20.73
CA ALA A 60 7.52 -17.65 -21.09
C ALA A 60 6.31 -18.21 -20.32
N ASP A 61 5.56 -19.12 -20.95
CA ASP A 61 4.43 -19.75 -20.29
C ASP A 61 4.89 -20.67 -19.15
N ILE A 62 4.00 -20.89 -18.18
CA ILE A 62 4.25 -21.85 -17.11
C ILE A 62 4.06 -23.25 -17.70
N GLU A 63 5.09 -24.08 -17.60
CA GLU A 63 5.07 -25.47 -18.07
C GLU A 63 4.67 -26.44 -16.95
N LEU A 64 4.71 -25.99 -15.70
CA LEU A 64 4.27 -26.77 -14.56
C LEU A 64 2.77 -27.07 -14.63
N THR A 65 2.43 -28.32 -14.37
CA THR A 65 1.05 -28.78 -14.20
C THR A 65 0.43 -28.18 -12.93
N LYS A 66 -0.90 -28.20 -12.84
CA LYS A 66 -1.61 -27.70 -11.66
C LYS A 66 -1.23 -28.49 -10.40
N GLU A 67 -1.01 -29.79 -10.56
CA GLU A 67 -0.62 -30.72 -9.51
C GLU A 67 0.79 -30.41 -9.00
N GLN A 68 1.73 -30.12 -9.92
CA GLN A 68 3.09 -29.68 -9.54
C GLN A 68 3.07 -28.32 -8.82
N LEU A 69 2.30 -27.36 -9.31
CA LEU A 69 2.16 -26.05 -8.65
C LEU A 69 1.58 -26.20 -7.24
N LEU A 70 0.51 -26.99 -7.08
CA LEU A 70 -0.09 -27.22 -5.77
C LEU A 70 0.86 -27.93 -4.81
N LYS A 71 1.62 -28.92 -5.29
CA LYS A 71 2.67 -29.58 -4.51
C LYS A 71 3.72 -28.59 -4.03
N ASN A 72 4.24 -27.75 -4.91
CA ASN A 72 5.22 -26.73 -4.55
C ASN A 72 4.65 -25.71 -3.55
N ILE A 73 3.37 -25.34 -3.69
CA ILE A 73 2.68 -24.49 -2.72
C ILE A 73 2.63 -25.16 -1.34
N HIS A 74 2.32 -26.45 -1.26
CA HIS A 74 2.32 -27.20 0.01
C HIS A 74 3.72 -27.27 0.65
N GLU A 75 4.77 -27.43 -0.15
CA GLU A 75 6.14 -27.40 0.34
C GLU A 75 6.49 -26.03 0.94
N VAL A 76 6.15 -24.93 0.25
CA VAL A 76 6.34 -23.57 0.75
C VAL A 76 5.51 -23.30 2.01
N GLN A 77 4.25 -23.74 2.02
CA GLN A 77 3.36 -23.60 3.18
C GLN A 77 3.90 -24.36 4.39
N THR A 78 4.48 -25.55 4.19
CA THR A 78 5.08 -26.33 5.28
C THR A 78 6.28 -25.59 5.88
N VAL A 79 7.17 -25.06 5.03
CA VAL A 79 8.35 -24.29 5.49
C VAL A 79 7.92 -23.03 6.25
N ASN A 80 6.87 -22.35 5.80
CA ASN A 80 6.38 -21.12 6.42
C ASN A 80 5.35 -21.37 7.54
N ASN A 81 5.10 -22.62 7.93
CA ASN A 81 4.09 -23.00 8.94
C ASN A 81 2.68 -22.45 8.64
N ILE A 82 2.29 -22.48 7.37
CA ILE A 82 0.99 -22.05 6.86
C ILE A 82 0.11 -23.28 6.64
N LYS A 83 -1.18 -23.17 6.95
CA LYS A 83 -2.15 -24.22 6.67
C LYS A 83 -2.18 -24.54 5.17
N HIS A 84 -2.13 -25.82 4.84
CA HIS A 84 -2.15 -26.27 3.44
C HIS A 84 -3.42 -25.83 2.72
N SER A 85 -3.24 -25.32 1.49
CA SER A 85 -4.35 -25.02 0.59
C SER A 85 -5.03 -26.31 0.12
N THR A 86 -6.36 -26.31 0.07
CA THR A 86 -7.14 -27.46 -0.41
C THR A 86 -7.03 -27.67 -1.91
N GLU A 87 -6.88 -26.58 -2.67
CA GLU A 87 -6.80 -26.59 -4.12
C GLU A 87 -5.95 -25.43 -4.65
N LEU A 88 -5.57 -25.52 -5.93
CA LEU A 88 -4.90 -24.43 -6.65
C LEU A 88 -5.93 -23.40 -7.10
N VAL A 89 -5.77 -22.16 -6.66
CA VAL A 89 -6.65 -21.05 -6.99
C VAL A 89 -6.07 -20.27 -8.18
N ALA A 90 -6.69 -20.39 -9.34
CA ALA A 90 -6.17 -19.77 -10.58
C ALA A 90 -6.24 -18.23 -10.57
N GLY A 91 -7.33 -17.65 -10.05
CA GLY A 91 -7.56 -16.20 -10.02
C GLY A 91 -7.26 -15.51 -11.36
N LEU A 92 -6.25 -14.63 -11.36
CA LEU A 92 -5.73 -13.92 -12.52
C LEU A 92 -4.54 -14.67 -13.16
N GLY A 93 -4.83 -15.70 -13.94
CA GLY A 93 -3.82 -16.44 -14.73
C GLY A 93 -3.83 -17.92 -14.37
N ALA A 94 -2.64 -18.52 -14.29
CA ALA A 94 -2.46 -19.92 -13.91
C ALA A 94 -2.64 -20.15 -12.40
N VAL A 95 -2.22 -19.19 -11.57
CA VAL A 95 -2.31 -19.22 -10.11
C VAL A 95 -2.42 -17.81 -9.55
N SER A 96 -3.05 -17.66 -8.38
CA SER A 96 -3.10 -16.44 -7.60
C SER A 96 -2.51 -16.71 -6.22
N LEU A 97 -1.38 -16.07 -5.93
CA LEU A 97 -0.63 -16.25 -4.69
C LEU A 97 -0.82 -15.05 -3.77
N ASP A 98 -0.97 -15.31 -2.48
CA ASP A 98 -1.09 -14.28 -1.45
C ASP A 98 0.20 -14.18 -0.64
N VAL A 99 0.66 -12.95 -0.42
CA VAL A 99 1.82 -12.61 0.41
C VAL A 99 1.37 -11.61 1.46
N GLU A 100 1.24 -12.10 2.69
CA GLU A 100 0.77 -11.32 3.83
C GLU A 100 1.94 -10.66 4.53
N MET A 101 1.91 -9.33 4.60
CA MET A 101 2.93 -8.53 5.25
C MET A 101 2.29 -7.33 5.96
N GLU A 102 2.57 -7.21 7.25
CA GLU A 102 2.10 -6.09 8.06
C GLU A 102 2.51 -4.72 7.48
N THR A 103 1.67 -3.71 7.68
CA THR A 103 1.91 -2.34 7.28
C THR A 103 3.20 -1.80 7.90
N GLY A 104 4.00 -1.08 7.10
CA GLY A 104 5.27 -0.53 7.55
C GLY A 104 6.46 -1.51 7.50
N THR A 105 6.26 -2.77 7.10
CA THR A 105 7.37 -3.74 6.94
C THR A 105 8.06 -3.69 5.57
N GLY A 106 7.61 -2.81 4.67
CA GLY A 106 8.23 -2.62 3.35
C GLY A 106 7.75 -3.59 2.26
N LYS A 107 6.42 -3.83 2.19
CA LYS A 107 5.75 -4.58 1.10
C LYS A 107 6.25 -4.21 -0.30
N THR A 108 6.35 -2.91 -0.59
CA THR A 108 6.84 -2.43 -1.88
C THR A 108 8.25 -2.89 -2.20
N TYR A 109 9.15 -2.87 -1.22
CA TYR A 109 10.49 -3.40 -1.40
C TYR A 109 10.47 -4.92 -1.66
N ALA A 110 9.62 -5.66 -0.94
CA ALA A 110 9.52 -7.11 -1.09
C ALA A 110 9.03 -7.53 -2.49
N TYR A 111 8.01 -6.89 -3.06
CA TYR A 111 7.59 -7.24 -4.42
C TYR A 111 8.56 -6.75 -5.50
N ILE A 112 9.28 -5.64 -5.29
CA ILE A 112 10.36 -5.24 -6.21
C ILE A 112 11.46 -6.30 -6.22
N LYS A 113 11.86 -6.76 -5.02
CA LYS A 113 12.81 -7.87 -4.89
C LYS A 113 12.30 -9.14 -5.56
N THR A 114 11.01 -9.46 -5.40
CA THR A 114 10.37 -10.61 -6.05
C THR A 114 10.47 -10.55 -7.57
N MET A 115 10.31 -9.37 -8.18
CA MET A 115 10.52 -9.20 -9.63
C MET A 115 11.94 -9.58 -10.06
N PHE A 116 12.95 -9.15 -9.31
CA PHE A 116 14.35 -9.51 -9.58
C PHE A 116 14.59 -11.01 -9.42
N GLU A 117 14.09 -11.63 -8.35
CA GLU A 117 14.29 -13.06 -8.12
C GLU A 117 13.57 -13.93 -9.16
N LEU A 118 12.36 -13.56 -9.58
CA LEU A 118 11.63 -14.23 -10.66
C LEU A 118 12.35 -14.08 -12.01
N TYR A 119 12.88 -12.89 -12.31
CA TYR A 119 13.67 -12.68 -13.51
C TYR A 119 14.95 -13.50 -13.51
N LYS A 120 15.69 -13.48 -12.39
CA LYS A 120 16.93 -14.25 -12.21
C LYS A 120 16.69 -15.75 -12.35
N THR A 121 15.61 -16.26 -11.76
CA THR A 121 15.35 -17.70 -11.68
C THR A 121 14.67 -18.25 -12.94
N TYR A 122 13.71 -17.52 -13.52
CA TYR A 122 12.84 -18.01 -14.60
C TYR A 122 12.84 -17.13 -15.87
N GLY A 123 13.55 -16.00 -15.87
CA GLY A 123 13.63 -15.09 -17.02
C GLY A 123 12.40 -14.20 -17.22
N TRP A 124 11.40 -14.25 -16.33
CA TRP A 124 10.20 -13.43 -16.44
C TRP A 124 10.48 -11.95 -16.17
N SER A 125 10.15 -11.10 -17.12
CA SER A 125 10.58 -9.70 -17.18
C SER A 125 9.45 -8.69 -17.33
N LYS A 126 8.20 -9.13 -17.57
CA LYS A 126 7.05 -8.25 -17.79
C LYS A 126 6.11 -8.25 -16.59
N PHE A 127 5.97 -7.11 -15.93
CA PHE A 127 5.17 -6.95 -14.73
C PHE A 127 4.20 -5.77 -14.83
N ILE A 128 3.05 -5.89 -14.17
CA ILE A 128 2.10 -4.78 -13.98
C ILE A 128 1.77 -4.69 -12.49
N VAL A 129 2.01 -3.52 -11.90
CA VAL A 129 1.62 -3.20 -10.52
C VAL A 129 0.30 -2.43 -10.56
N VAL A 130 -0.75 -3.02 -9.97
CA VAL A 130 -2.06 -2.39 -9.83
C VAL A 130 -2.22 -1.90 -8.39
N VAL A 131 -2.63 -0.64 -8.24
CA VAL A 131 -2.80 0.03 -6.94
C VAL A 131 -4.21 0.66 -6.82
N PRO A 132 -4.78 0.82 -5.62
CA PRO A 132 -6.16 1.29 -5.49
C PRO A 132 -6.31 2.80 -5.72
N SER A 133 -5.30 3.61 -5.44
CA SER A 133 -5.39 5.09 -5.49
C SER A 133 -4.18 5.76 -6.15
N ILE A 134 -4.36 7.02 -6.55
CA ILE A 134 -3.28 7.86 -7.11
C ILE A 134 -2.19 8.09 -6.07
N ALA A 135 -2.55 8.31 -4.80
CA ALA A 135 -1.56 8.54 -3.74
C ALA A 135 -0.64 7.32 -3.54
N ILE A 136 -1.22 6.11 -3.54
CA ILE A 136 -0.43 4.87 -3.44
C ILE A 136 0.43 4.70 -4.69
N ARG A 137 -0.09 5.00 -5.89
CA ARG A 137 0.66 4.99 -7.15
C ARG A 137 1.93 5.84 -7.08
N GLU A 138 1.82 7.08 -6.59
CA GLU A 138 2.97 7.98 -6.44
C GLU A 138 3.97 7.45 -5.41
N GLY A 139 3.48 6.88 -4.30
CA GLY A 139 4.32 6.23 -3.29
C GLY A 139 5.11 5.04 -3.86
N VAL A 140 4.46 4.22 -4.68
CA VAL A 140 5.09 3.08 -5.37
C VAL A 140 6.13 3.57 -6.38
N LYS A 141 5.77 4.52 -7.25
CA LYS A 141 6.71 5.13 -8.22
C LYS A 141 7.97 5.66 -7.51
N LYS A 142 7.79 6.43 -6.44
CA LYS A 142 8.90 6.96 -5.64
C LYS A 142 9.74 5.85 -5.00
N SER A 143 9.13 4.74 -4.59
CA SER A 143 9.86 3.59 -4.05
C SER A 143 10.74 2.92 -5.11
N PHE A 144 10.26 2.78 -6.35
CA PHE A 144 11.08 2.32 -7.48
C PHE A 144 12.26 3.27 -7.75
N GLU A 145 12.01 4.59 -7.76
CA GLU A 145 13.06 5.61 -7.95
C GLU A 145 14.13 5.53 -6.86
N MET A 146 13.71 5.47 -5.60
CA MET A 146 14.61 5.47 -4.44
C MET A 146 15.44 4.19 -4.33
N THR A 147 14.86 3.04 -4.67
CA THR A 147 15.53 1.73 -4.53
C THR A 147 16.37 1.32 -5.74
N GLN A 148 16.34 2.10 -6.83
CA GLN A 148 17.01 1.74 -8.09
C GLN A 148 18.51 1.51 -7.94
N LYS A 149 19.23 2.40 -7.24
CA LYS A 149 20.68 2.26 -6.99
C LYS A 149 20.99 1.00 -6.17
N HIS A 150 20.24 0.80 -5.09
CA HIS A 150 20.37 -0.36 -4.21
C HIS A 150 20.18 -1.69 -4.95
N PHE A 151 19.12 -1.82 -5.75
CA PHE A 151 18.90 -3.05 -6.51
C PHE A 151 19.88 -3.23 -7.67
N MET A 152 20.40 -2.14 -8.24
CA MET A 152 21.49 -2.23 -9.22
C MET A 152 22.77 -2.76 -8.58
N GLU A 153 23.11 -2.34 -7.37
CA GLU A 153 24.26 -2.87 -6.64
C GLU A 153 24.06 -4.36 -6.28
N LEU A 154 22.82 -4.75 -5.93
CA LEU A 154 22.51 -6.12 -5.52
C LEU A 154 22.39 -7.13 -6.68
N TYR A 155 21.81 -6.73 -7.82
CA TYR A 155 21.52 -7.61 -8.95
C TYR A 155 22.27 -7.26 -10.24
N GLY A 156 23.00 -6.14 -10.28
CA GLY A 156 23.70 -5.66 -11.49
C GLY A 156 22.76 -5.12 -12.58
N LEU A 157 21.46 -4.99 -12.30
CA LEU A 157 20.42 -4.67 -13.28
C LEU A 157 19.45 -3.62 -12.72
N LYS A 158 18.83 -2.84 -13.61
CA LYS A 158 17.80 -1.86 -13.25
C LYS A 158 16.44 -2.32 -13.77
N ILE A 159 15.40 -2.06 -12.98
CA ILE A 159 14.02 -2.11 -13.47
C ILE A 159 13.73 -0.82 -14.24
N ARG A 160 13.21 -0.97 -15.46
CA ARG A 160 12.53 0.12 -16.18
C ARG A 160 11.07 0.14 -15.74
N PHE A 161 10.60 1.29 -15.27
CA PHE A 161 9.22 1.42 -14.80
C PHE A 161 8.60 2.71 -15.31
N PHE A 162 7.29 2.69 -15.51
CA PHE A 162 6.53 3.87 -15.88
C PHE A 162 5.11 3.79 -15.31
N VAL A 163 4.48 4.94 -15.23
CA VAL A 163 3.08 5.04 -14.84
C VAL A 163 2.23 5.06 -16.10
N TYR A 164 1.22 4.19 -16.18
CA TYR A 164 0.34 4.12 -17.32
C TYR A 164 -0.35 5.46 -17.58
N ASN A 165 -0.24 5.94 -18.82
CA ASN A 165 -0.91 7.12 -19.32
C ASN A 165 -1.41 6.82 -20.75
N SER A 166 -2.71 6.94 -20.98
CA SER A 166 -3.32 6.69 -22.30
C SER A 166 -2.78 7.59 -23.40
N SER A 167 -2.29 8.79 -23.07
CA SER A 167 -1.73 9.73 -24.04
C SER A 167 -0.27 9.44 -24.39
N ASN A 168 0.42 8.56 -23.66
CA ASN A 168 1.83 8.23 -23.89
C ASN A 168 2.01 6.74 -24.24
N LEU A 169 1.69 6.41 -25.49
CA LEU A 169 1.81 5.04 -26.00
C LEU A 169 3.26 4.59 -26.22
N HIS A 170 4.22 5.52 -26.30
CA HIS A 170 5.63 5.19 -26.50
C HIS A 170 6.19 4.30 -25.38
N GLN A 171 5.87 4.63 -24.13
CA GLN A 171 6.29 3.83 -22.97
C GLN A 171 5.73 2.41 -22.99
N LEU A 172 4.53 2.24 -23.55
CA LEU A 172 3.93 0.93 -23.73
C LEU A 172 4.64 0.11 -24.82
N ASP A 173 5.11 0.79 -25.85
CA ASP A 173 5.90 0.18 -26.89
C ASP A 173 7.25 -0.30 -26.35
N GLU A 174 7.96 0.56 -25.61
CA GLU A 174 9.21 0.25 -24.92
C GLU A 174 9.04 -0.92 -23.94
N PHE A 175 7.95 -0.92 -23.17
CA PHE A 175 7.59 -2.03 -22.27
C PHE A 175 7.56 -3.37 -22.99
N SER A 176 7.17 -3.40 -24.27
CA SER A 176 7.09 -4.63 -25.07
C SER A 176 8.42 -4.99 -25.75
N GLN A 177 9.20 -3.98 -26.15
CA GLN A 177 10.44 -4.15 -26.92
C GLN A 177 11.69 -4.39 -26.06
N ASP A 178 11.73 -3.92 -24.81
CA ASP A 178 12.93 -4.05 -23.98
C ASP A 178 13.05 -5.47 -23.40
N PHE A 179 14.25 -6.04 -23.34
CA PHE A 179 14.48 -7.40 -22.82
C PHE A 179 14.65 -7.46 -21.29
N GLY A 180 14.94 -6.33 -20.65
CA GLY A 180 15.16 -6.22 -19.22
C GLY A 180 13.86 -6.28 -18.42
N ILE A 181 13.96 -6.08 -17.11
CA ILE A 181 12.79 -6.06 -16.22
C ILE A 181 12.01 -4.76 -16.46
N ASN A 182 10.75 -4.91 -16.90
CA ASN A 182 9.86 -3.80 -17.23
C ASN A 182 8.59 -3.87 -16.36
N VAL A 183 8.23 -2.73 -15.76
CA VAL A 183 7.09 -2.61 -14.85
C VAL A 183 6.17 -1.47 -15.28
N MET A 184 4.91 -1.79 -15.56
CA MET A 184 3.86 -0.79 -15.71
C MET A 184 3.12 -0.59 -14.38
N ILE A 185 2.98 0.64 -13.91
CA ILE A 185 2.23 0.97 -12.69
C ILE A 185 0.89 1.62 -13.09
N ILE A 186 -0.23 1.09 -12.63
CA ILE A 186 -1.57 1.61 -12.94
C ILE A 186 -2.45 1.64 -11.69
N ASN A 187 -3.22 2.70 -11.51
CA ASN A 187 -4.22 2.77 -10.44
C ASN A 187 -5.62 2.37 -10.92
N MET A 188 -6.47 1.94 -9.99
CA MET A 188 -7.83 1.47 -10.28
C MET A 188 -8.71 2.48 -11.02
N GLN A 189 -8.58 3.78 -10.71
CA GLN A 189 -9.33 4.82 -11.41
C GLN A 189 -8.94 4.92 -12.89
N ALA A 190 -7.64 4.91 -13.20
CA ALA A 190 -7.15 4.89 -14.58
C ALA A 190 -7.58 3.60 -15.28
N PHE A 191 -7.44 2.44 -14.62
CA PHE A 191 -7.88 1.16 -15.16
C PHE A 191 -9.37 1.17 -15.51
N ASN A 192 -10.25 1.55 -14.59
CA ASN A 192 -11.71 1.54 -14.82
C ASN A 192 -12.17 2.55 -15.88
N THR A 193 -11.40 3.63 -16.08
CA THR A 193 -11.70 4.67 -17.06
C THR A 193 -11.21 4.28 -18.46
N THR A 194 -10.01 3.74 -18.54
CA THR A 194 -9.31 3.47 -19.81
C THR A 194 -9.52 2.04 -20.31
N MET A 195 -9.63 1.06 -19.42
CA MET A 195 -9.70 -0.37 -19.76
C MET A 195 -11.13 -0.89 -19.74
N ASN A 196 -12.12 -0.06 -20.06
CA ASN A 196 -13.51 -0.48 -20.23
C ASN A 196 -13.88 -0.45 -21.72
N GLU A 197 -13.96 -1.65 -22.33
CA GLU A 197 -14.26 -1.80 -23.76
C GLU A 197 -15.67 -1.31 -24.12
N ASP A 198 -16.65 -1.38 -23.21
CA ASP A 198 -18.01 -0.89 -23.44
C ASP A 198 -18.06 0.64 -23.56
N LYS A 199 -17.01 1.33 -23.07
CA LYS A 199 -16.83 2.79 -23.20
C LYS A 199 -16.01 3.17 -24.44
N ASN A 200 -15.59 2.20 -25.25
CA ASN A 200 -14.93 2.40 -26.54
C ASN A 200 -15.96 2.63 -27.67
N VAL A 201 -16.77 3.69 -27.53
CA VAL A 201 -17.76 4.10 -28.54
C VAL A 201 -17.31 5.41 -29.16
N GLU A 202 -17.53 5.60 -30.46
CA GLU A 202 -17.15 6.83 -31.16
C GLU A 202 -18.18 7.97 -30.90
N GLY A 203 -17.72 9.21 -30.71
CA GLY A 203 -18.58 10.39 -30.45
C GLY A 203 -18.68 10.82 -28.97
N ARG A 204 -19.60 11.75 -28.65
CA ARG A 204 -19.74 12.39 -27.30
C ARG A 204 -20.08 11.42 -26.15
N ARG A 205 -20.46 10.18 -26.45
CA ARG A 205 -20.76 9.13 -25.46
C ARG A 205 -19.55 8.24 -25.11
N GLY A 206 -18.45 8.35 -25.86
CA GLY A 206 -17.24 7.55 -25.67
C GLY A 206 -16.24 8.16 -24.70
N ASN A 207 -15.45 7.31 -24.05
CA ASN A 207 -14.27 7.77 -23.31
C ASN A 207 -13.06 7.81 -24.25
N GLU A 208 -12.40 8.95 -24.36
CA GLU A 208 -11.23 9.13 -25.24
C GLU A 208 -10.08 8.17 -24.91
N ALA A 209 -9.76 7.98 -23.63
CA ALA A 209 -8.69 7.08 -23.22
C ALA A 209 -9.02 5.60 -23.50
N ALA A 210 -10.28 5.20 -23.33
CA ALA A 210 -10.73 3.87 -23.76
C ALA A 210 -10.64 3.69 -25.27
N ARG A 211 -10.99 4.72 -26.05
CA ARG A 211 -10.76 4.70 -27.50
C ARG A 211 -9.29 4.53 -27.82
N ILE A 212 -8.37 5.21 -27.14
CA ILE A 212 -6.94 5.07 -27.42
C ILE A 212 -6.45 3.63 -27.22
N ILE A 213 -6.83 2.94 -26.14
CA ILE A 213 -6.27 1.61 -25.86
C ILE A 213 -6.88 0.48 -26.72
N TYR A 214 -8.15 0.61 -27.12
CA TYR A 214 -8.90 -0.43 -27.85
C TYR A 214 -9.01 -0.21 -29.36
N THR A 215 -8.49 0.90 -29.91
CA THR A 215 -8.50 1.16 -31.36
C THR A 215 -7.11 1.04 -31.97
N LYS A 216 -7.06 0.76 -33.27
CA LYS A 216 -5.80 0.78 -34.04
C LYS A 216 -5.32 2.22 -34.16
N ARG A 217 -4.04 2.47 -33.88
CA ARG A 217 -3.44 3.80 -33.93
C ARG A 217 -2.26 3.83 -34.87
N ASP A 218 -2.26 4.72 -35.84
CA ASP A 218 -1.18 4.83 -36.82
C ASP A 218 0.15 5.20 -36.14
N GLU A 219 0.10 6.09 -35.14
CA GLU A 219 1.23 6.43 -34.26
C GLU A 219 1.77 5.23 -33.46
N PHE A 220 1.00 4.15 -33.38
CA PHE A 220 1.36 2.89 -32.72
C PHE A 220 1.49 1.73 -33.72
N GLY A 221 1.83 2.06 -34.98
CA GLY A 221 1.99 1.10 -36.06
C GLY A 221 0.67 0.43 -36.47
N SER A 222 -0.46 1.13 -36.40
CA SER A 222 -1.82 0.63 -36.65
C SER A 222 -2.21 -0.61 -35.82
N ARG A 223 -1.67 -0.72 -34.59
CA ARG A 223 -2.00 -1.79 -33.64
C ARG A 223 -2.89 -1.29 -32.52
N ARG A 224 -3.54 -2.21 -31.82
CA ARG A 224 -4.28 -1.89 -30.60
C ARG A 224 -3.33 -2.01 -29.40
N PRO A 225 -3.10 -0.94 -28.63
CA PRO A 225 -2.27 -0.98 -27.43
C PRO A 225 -2.59 -2.12 -26.47
N ILE A 226 -3.89 -2.43 -26.30
CA ILE A 226 -4.33 -3.52 -25.42
C ILE A 226 -3.80 -4.90 -25.84
N ASP A 227 -3.69 -5.16 -27.15
CA ASP A 227 -3.23 -6.46 -27.65
C ASP A 227 -1.73 -6.64 -27.41
N VAL A 228 -0.97 -5.55 -27.45
CA VAL A 228 0.46 -5.58 -27.11
C VAL A 228 0.66 -5.98 -25.65
N ILE A 229 -0.09 -5.36 -24.73
CA ILE A 229 -0.03 -5.70 -23.30
C ILE A 229 -0.36 -7.19 -23.09
N LYS A 230 -1.41 -7.70 -23.73
CA LYS A 230 -1.80 -9.11 -23.63
C LYS A 230 -0.73 -10.06 -24.16
N ALA A 231 -0.09 -9.70 -25.26
CA ALA A 231 0.97 -10.50 -25.87
C ALA A 231 2.19 -10.64 -24.96
N ASN A 232 2.46 -9.66 -24.10
CA ASN A 232 3.58 -9.68 -23.15
C ASN A 232 3.38 -10.70 -21.99
N ARG A 233 2.15 -11.21 -21.77
CA ARG A 233 1.80 -12.16 -20.69
C ARG A 233 2.32 -11.70 -19.31
N PRO A 234 1.94 -10.51 -18.85
CA PRO A 234 2.50 -9.91 -17.65
C PRO A 234 2.17 -10.71 -16.39
N ILE A 235 3.04 -10.62 -15.39
CA ILE A 235 2.73 -11.00 -14.01
C ILE A 235 2.08 -9.80 -13.33
N ILE A 236 0.90 -10.00 -12.73
CA ILE A 236 0.16 -8.91 -12.07
C ILE A 236 0.47 -8.90 -10.59
N ILE A 237 0.89 -7.76 -10.08
CA ILE A 237 1.07 -7.52 -8.64
C ILE A 237 -0.04 -6.59 -8.19
N LEU A 238 -0.88 -7.06 -7.27
CA LEU A 238 -1.96 -6.30 -6.66
C LEU A 238 -1.50 -5.83 -5.27
N ASP A 239 -1.35 -4.52 -5.10
CA ASP A 239 -0.95 -3.89 -3.84
C ASP A 239 -2.19 -3.36 -3.09
N GLU A 240 -2.54 -3.94 -1.95
CA GLU A 240 -3.79 -3.70 -1.21
C GLU A 240 -5.06 -4.08 -2.00
N PRO A 241 -5.17 -5.34 -2.49
CA PRO A 241 -6.30 -5.82 -3.31
C PRO A 241 -7.67 -5.70 -2.63
N GLN A 242 -7.74 -5.72 -1.30
CA GLN A 242 -8.97 -5.56 -0.53
C GLN A 242 -9.62 -4.17 -0.64
N LYS A 243 -8.88 -3.20 -1.18
CA LYS A 243 -9.34 -1.84 -1.53
C LYS A 243 -9.64 -1.70 -3.03
N MET A 244 -9.45 -2.77 -3.81
CA MET A 244 -9.76 -2.82 -5.23
C MET A 244 -11.15 -3.45 -5.44
N GLY A 245 -11.83 -3.07 -6.52
CA GLY A 245 -13.21 -3.51 -6.78
C GLY A 245 -13.40 -5.03 -6.82
N GLY A 246 -14.66 -5.49 -6.85
CA GLY A 246 -15.01 -6.91 -6.76
C GLY A 246 -14.75 -7.73 -8.03
N THR A 247 -15.49 -8.84 -8.17
CA THR A 247 -15.32 -9.84 -9.24
C THR A 247 -15.30 -9.25 -10.66
N ALA A 248 -16.10 -8.22 -10.92
CA ALA A 248 -16.12 -7.53 -12.22
C ALA A 248 -14.75 -6.92 -12.57
N THR A 249 -14.07 -6.31 -11.60
CA THR A 249 -12.73 -5.76 -11.77
C THR A 249 -11.71 -6.86 -12.06
N GLN A 250 -11.76 -7.96 -11.32
CA GLN A 250 -10.87 -9.10 -11.51
C GLN A 250 -11.04 -9.71 -12.90
N ASN A 251 -12.29 -9.88 -13.35
CA ASN A 251 -12.60 -10.35 -14.69
C ASN A 251 -12.08 -9.37 -15.77
N ALA A 252 -12.22 -8.06 -15.55
CA ALA A 252 -11.67 -7.07 -16.46
C ALA A 252 -10.13 -7.15 -16.51
N LEU A 253 -9.43 -7.25 -15.37
CA LEU A 253 -7.97 -7.40 -15.33
C LEU A 253 -7.52 -8.64 -16.11
N LYS A 254 -8.19 -9.78 -15.90
CA LYS A 254 -7.93 -11.02 -16.62
C LYS A 254 -8.15 -10.86 -18.12
N LYS A 255 -9.29 -10.29 -18.53
CA LYS A 255 -9.64 -10.06 -19.94
C LYS A 255 -8.68 -9.09 -20.61
N ASN A 256 -8.24 -8.04 -19.93
CA ASN A 256 -7.49 -6.93 -20.51
C ASN A 256 -5.99 -7.20 -20.57
N PHE A 257 -5.44 -7.96 -19.61
CA PHE A 257 -3.98 -8.17 -19.55
C PHE A 257 -3.54 -9.58 -19.89
N ASN A 258 -4.43 -10.58 -19.95
CA ASN A 258 -4.08 -11.99 -20.19
C ASN A 258 -2.86 -12.46 -19.35
N PRO A 259 -2.91 -12.31 -18.02
CA PRO A 259 -1.75 -12.45 -17.16
C PRO A 259 -1.23 -13.89 -17.03
N LEU A 260 0.07 -14.04 -16.76
CA LEU A 260 0.68 -15.34 -16.51
C LEU A 260 0.19 -15.92 -15.17
N PHE A 261 0.28 -15.12 -14.11
CA PHE A 261 -0.24 -15.38 -12.77
C PHE A 261 -0.35 -14.04 -12.01
N SER A 262 -0.92 -14.07 -10.80
CA SER A 262 -1.00 -12.89 -9.93
C SER A 262 -0.39 -13.10 -8.55
N LEU A 263 0.12 -12.00 -8.00
CA LEU A 263 0.62 -11.88 -6.63
C LEU A 263 -0.17 -10.79 -5.90
N ASN A 264 -0.74 -11.15 -4.76
CA ASN A 264 -1.52 -10.26 -3.92
C ASN A 264 -0.69 -9.90 -2.68
N TYR A 265 -0.24 -8.66 -2.59
CA TYR A 265 0.47 -8.14 -1.42
C TYR A 265 -0.51 -7.34 -0.56
N SER A 266 -0.73 -7.79 0.67
CA SER A 266 -1.59 -7.09 1.62
C SER A 266 -1.16 -7.34 3.07
N ALA A 267 -1.60 -6.47 3.98
CA ALA A 267 -1.62 -6.80 5.41
C ALA A 267 -2.90 -7.57 5.80
N THR A 268 -3.97 -7.43 5.01
CA THR A 268 -5.28 -8.01 5.29
C THR A 268 -5.92 -8.54 4.01
N HIS A 269 -6.16 -9.84 3.93
CA HIS A 269 -6.90 -10.43 2.83
C HIS A 269 -8.37 -10.56 3.20
N LYS A 270 -9.25 -9.94 2.39
CA LYS A 270 -10.69 -10.23 2.45
C LYS A 270 -11.05 -11.52 1.72
N THR A 271 -10.25 -11.87 0.71
CA THR A 271 -10.39 -13.07 -0.11
C THR A 271 -9.07 -13.80 -0.08
N SER A 272 -9.08 -15.06 0.36
CA SER A 272 -7.89 -15.91 0.37
C SER A 272 -7.81 -16.75 -0.91
N HIS A 273 -6.63 -16.74 -1.52
CA HIS A 273 -6.22 -17.65 -2.59
C HIS A 273 -5.23 -18.67 -2.01
N ASN A 274 -4.09 -18.90 -2.67
CA ASN A 274 -2.99 -19.69 -2.11
C ASN A 274 -2.02 -18.79 -1.35
N LEU A 275 -2.14 -18.76 -0.02
CA LEU A 275 -1.21 -18.04 0.86
C LEU A 275 0.14 -18.76 0.90
N VAL A 276 1.21 -18.03 0.56
CA VAL A 276 2.57 -18.60 0.47
C VAL A 276 3.53 -17.97 1.46
N TYR A 277 3.22 -16.82 2.03
CA TYR A 277 4.04 -16.18 3.06
C TYR A 277 3.18 -15.32 3.98
N VAL A 278 3.49 -15.31 5.27
CA VAL A 278 2.82 -14.49 6.28
C VAL A 278 3.82 -13.86 7.23
N LEU A 279 3.67 -12.55 7.44
CA LEU A 279 4.29 -11.78 8.52
C LEU A 279 3.20 -10.94 9.18
N ASP A 280 2.59 -11.51 10.22
CA ASP A 280 1.48 -10.90 10.93
C ASP A 280 1.93 -9.76 11.87
N ALA A 281 0.96 -9.02 12.42
CA ALA A 281 1.21 -7.93 13.35
C ALA A 281 1.98 -8.36 14.61
N LEU A 282 1.68 -9.56 15.12
CA LEU A 282 2.25 -10.08 16.36
C LEU A 282 3.72 -10.44 16.17
N ASP A 283 4.06 -11.09 15.07
CA ASP A 283 5.41 -11.47 14.69
C ASP A 283 6.21 -10.26 14.26
N ALA A 284 5.61 -9.31 13.53
CA ALA A 284 6.25 -8.02 13.24
C ALA A 284 6.59 -7.26 14.52
N PHE A 285 5.69 -7.29 15.51
CA PHE A 285 5.91 -6.68 16.83
C PHE A 285 6.99 -7.42 17.63
N LYS A 286 6.93 -8.76 17.72
CA LYS A 286 7.95 -9.60 18.40
C LYS A 286 9.34 -9.41 17.79
N LYS A 287 9.42 -9.30 16.46
CA LYS A 287 10.66 -9.02 15.71
C LYS A 287 11.09 -7.54 15.79
N LYS A 288 10.37 -6.69 16.54
CA LYS A 288 10.63 -5.25 16.71
C LYS A 288 10.69 -4.49 15.38
N LEU A 289 9.93 -4.93 14.39
CA LEU A 289 9.89 -4.33 13.04
C LEU A 289 8.94 -3.13 12.99
N VAL A 290 7.94 -3.09 13.88
CA VAL A 290 6.93 -2.03 13.97
C VAL A 290 6.88 -1.45 15.38
N LYS A 291 6.49 -0.18 15.49
CA LYS A 291 6.34 0.50 16.79
C LYS A 291 5.07 0.02 17.50
N LYS A 292 5.10 -0.04 18.84
CA LYS A 292 3.89 -0.22 19.65
C LYS A 292 2.98 1.00 19.45
N ILE A 293 1.73 0.76 19.10
CA ILE A 293 0.69 1.79 19.18
C ILE A 293 0.07 1.66 20.57
N GLU A 294 0.15 2.72 21.36
CA GLU A 294 -0.58 2.83 22.61
C GLU A 294 -1.89 3.56 22.32
N VAL A 295 -3.00 2.84 22.40
CA VAL A 295 -4.34 3.42 22.26
C VAL A 295 -4.72 3.95 23.64
N LYS A 296 -4.69 5.27 23.80
CA LYS A 296 -5.26 5.92 24.98
C LYS A 296 -6.78 5.97 24.80
N GLY A 297 -7.49 5.12 25.53
CA GLY A 297 -8.94 5.21 25.64
C GLY A 297 -9.29 6.30 26.66
N PHE A 298 -10.14 7.24 26.27
CA PHE A 298 -10.66 8.28 27.16
C PHE A 298 -11.95 7.75 27.79
N GLU A 299 -12.01 7.64 29.12
CA GLU A 299 -13.28 7.47 29.83
C GLU A 299 -13.88 8.85 30.09
N LEU A 300 -15.05 9.11 29.52
CA LEU A 300 -15.85 10.31 29.84
C LEU A 300 -16.39 10.16 31.26
N LYS A 301 -15.79 10.86 32.22
CA LYS A 301 -16.37 11.01 33.56
C LYS A 301 -17.31 12.20 33.57
N ASN A 302 -18.61 11.95 33.79
CA ASN A 302 -19.56 13.00 34.12
C ASN A 302 -19.33 13.39 35.58
N LEU A 303 -18.49 14.41 35.79
CA LEU A 303 -18.24 14.96 37.12
C LEU A 303 -19.52 15.64 37.65
N SER A 304 -19.90 15.30 38.88
CA SER A 304 -21.15 15.80 39.46
C SER A 304 -20.97 17.22 39.97
N GLY A 305 -21.53 18.19 39.24
CA GLY A 305 -21.64 19.59 39.71
C GLY A 305 -20.90 20.63 38.88
N THR A 306 -20.20 20.23 37.81
CA THR A 306 -19.56 21.16 36.86
C THR A 306 -19.96 20.82 35.43
N ASN A 307 -20.70 21.71 34.75
CA ASN A 307 -20.94 21.59 33.31
C ASN A 307 -19.75 22.08 32.46
N GLY A 308 -18.71 22.62 33.08
CA GLY A 308 -17.53 23.17 32.40
C GLY A 308 -16.58 22.09 31.87
N TYR A 309 -15.98 22.36 30.71
CA TYR A 309 -14.97 21.48 30.10
C TYR A 309 -13.66 21.48 30.89
N MET A 310 -13.17 20.29 31.23
CA MET A 310 -11.89 20.11 31.90
C MET A 310 -11.14 18.93 31.29
N TYR A 311 -9.88 19.11 30.95
CA TYR A 311 -9.01 18.03 30.47
C TYR A 311 -7.65 18.05 31.18
N LEU A 312 -7.28 16.94 31.82
CA LEU A 312 -5.98 16.81 32.47
C LEU A 312 -4.93 16.29 31.49
N ALA A 313 -4.08 17.18 30.98
CA ALA A 313 -3.07 16.80 29.99
C ALA A 313 -1.89 16.03 30.60
N ALA A 314 -1.41 16.45 31.78
CA ALA A 314 -0.29 15.82 32.48
C ALA A 314 -0.13 16.35 33.91
N ILE A 315 0.64 15.62 34.74
CA ILE A 315 1.22 16.16 35.97
C ILE A 315 2.63 16.71 35.66
N VAL A 316 2.87 17.95 36.05
CA VAL A 316 4.15 18.64 35.94
C VAL A 316 4.94 18.42 37.22
N ILE A 317 6.03 17.66 37.11
CA ILE A 317 6.97 17.38 38.21
C ILE A 317 8.20 18.27 38.03
N ASP A 318 8.58 18.97 39.10
CA ASP A 318 9.76 19.83 39.14
C ASP A 318 10.55 19.54 40.43
N ARG A 319 11.88 19.60 40.38
CA ARG A 319 12.74 19.34 41.55
C ARG A 319 12.60 20.39 42.66
N LYS A 320 12.14 21.59 42.33
CA LYS A 320 12.07 22.74 43.24
C LYS A 320 10.63 23.16 43.59
N LYS A 321 9.62 22.54 43.00
CA LYS A 321 8.20 22.91 43.19
C LYS A 321 7.37 21.67 43.46
N PRO A 322 6.27 21.79 44.24
CA PRO A 322 5.34 20.68 44.41
C PRO A 322 4.74 20.26 43.06
N PRO A 323 4.22 19.02 42.95
CA PRO A 323 3.50 18.56 41.77
C PRO A 323 2.37 19.50 41.38
N ARG A 324 2.23 19.76 40.08
CA ARG A 324 1.21 20.65 39.54
C ARG A 324 0.46 19.99 38.39
N ALA A 325 -0.82 20.30 38.26
CA ALA A 325 -1.66 19.81 37.18
C ALA A 325 -1.53 20.71 35.95
N ARG A 326 -1.31 20.12 34.77
CA ARG A 326 -1.45 20.81 33.48
C ARG A 326 -2.87 20.54 32.97
N LEU A 327 -3.78 21.47 33.23
CA LEU A 327 -5.21 21.35 32.88
C LEU A 327 -5.55 22.28 31.73
N GLU A 328 -6.32 21.78 30.77
CA GLU A 328 -7.04 22.60 29.80
C GLU A 328 -8.44 22.88 30.35
N ILE A 329 -8.81 24.16 30.44
CA ILE A 329 -10.13 24.61 30.89
C ILE A 329 -10.67 25.68 29.94
N GLU A 330 -11.97 25.96 30.04
CA GLU A 330 -12.57 27.10 29.37
C GLU A 330 -12.29 28.41 30.13
N VAL A 331 -11.93 29.45 29.39
CA VAL A 331 -11.55 30.77 29.91
C VAL A 331 -12.32 31.86 29.17
N LYS A 332 -12.94 32.77 29.92
CA LYS A 332 -13.63 33.94 29.36
C LYS A 332 -12.62 34.97 28.86
N ARG A 333 -12.70 35.31 27.57
CA ARG A 333 -11.90 36.38 26.92
C ARG A 333 -12.83 37.39 26.25
N GLY A 334 -12.28 38.55 25.85
CA GLY A 334 -13.04 39.60 25.17
C GLY A 334 -13.68 39.16 23.85
N SER A 335 -13.14 38.11 23.21
CA SER A 335 -13.67 37.51 21.96
C SER A 335 -14.59 36.31 22.19
N GLY A 336 -15.02 36.03 23.44
CA GLY A 336 -15.79 34.84 23.81
C GLY A 336 -15.02 33.86 24.70
N ILE A 337 -15.52 32.64 24.82
CA ILE A 337 -14.90 31.56 25.63
C ILE A 337 -13.88 30.80 24.77
N LYS A 338 -12.69 30.56 25.31
CA LYS A 338 -11.63 29.76 24.67
C LYS A 338 -11.08 28.72 25.62
N ARG A 339 -10.68 27.57 25.08
CA ARG A 339 -9.98 26.53 25.83
C ARG A 339 -8.50 26.84 25.87
N GLU A 340 -7.93 26.89 27.08
CA GLU A 340 -6.55 27.26 27.31
C GLU A 340 -5.90 26.30 28.32
N ILE A 341 -4.67 25.87 28.02
CA ILE A 341 -3.87 25.07 28.95
C ILE A 341 -3.21 25.98 29.97
N GLN A 342 -3.47 25.72 31.25
CA GLN A 342 -2.86 26.39 32.38
C GLN A 342 -2.26 25.38 33.37
N ILE A 343 -1.39 25.85 34.26
CA ILE A 343 -0.73 25.03 35.28
C ILE A 343 -1.30 25.41 36.64
N PHE A 344 -1.81 24.42 37.36
CA PHE A 344 -2.46 24.58 38.66
C PHE A 344 -1.71 23.82 39.75
N GLY A 345 -1.50 24.45 40.89
CA GLY A 345 -1.09 23.83 42.13
C GLY A 345 -2.28 23.56 43.06
N VAL A 346 -2.00 22.83 44.15
CA VAL A 346 -2.97 22.63 45.23
C VAL A 346 -3.42 23.98 45.80
N GLY A 347 -4.73 24.17 45.91
CA GLY A 347 -5.37 25.40 46.36
C GLY A 347 -5.80 26.36 45.24
N ASP A 348 -5.32 26.18 44.00
CA ASP A 348 -5.67 27.08 42.90
C ASP A 348 -7.15 26.94 42.50
N SER A 349 -7.81 28.08 42.31
CA SER A 349 -9.22 28.18 41.95
C SER A 349 -9.42 28.22 40.43
N LEU A 350 -10.25 27.31 39.91
CA LEU A 350 -10.60 27.28 38.49
C LEU A 350 -11.51 28.46 38.11
N TYR A 351 -12.31 28.97 39.04
CA TYR A 351 -13.12 30.17 38.84
C TYR A 351 -12.26 31.40 38.54
N THR A 352 -11.17 31.57 39.30
CA THR A 352 -10.25 32.70 39.09
C THR A 352 -9.48 32.55 37.78
N ALA A 353 -8.98 31.34 37.49
CA ALA A 353 -8.21 31.07 36.28
C ALA A 353 -9.02 31.14 34.97
N SER A 354 -10.34 30.94 35.05
CA SER A 354 -11.28 31.06 33.93
C SER A 354 -11.78 32.49 33.68
N ASN A 355 -11.31 33.48 34.44
CA ASN A 355 -11.85 34.85 34.48
C ASN A 355 -13.34 34.91 34.90
N GLY A 356 -13.73 34.08 35.88
CA GLY A 356 -15.04 34.14 36.53
C GLY A 356 -16.16 33.43 35.77
N LEU A 357 -15.88 32.29 35.12
CA LEU A 357 -16.94 31.45 34.55
C LEU A 357 -17.66 30.70 35.69
N GLU A 358 -18.97 30.90 35.80
CA GLU A 358 -19.78 30.37 36.92
C GLU A 358 -19.76 28.84 37.03
N GLU A 359 -19.50 28.12 35.93
CA GLU A 359 -19.37 26.65 35.92
C GLU A 359 -18.19 26.11 36.74
N TYR A 360 -17.18 26.94 37.04
CA TYR A 360 -16.05 26.58 37.90
C TYR A 360 -16.15 27.14 39.32
N LYS A 361 -17.29 27.74 39.67
CA LYS A 361 -17.47 28.39 40.98
C LYS A 361 -17.42 27.38 42.11
N GLY A 362 -16.55 27.63 43.09
CA GLY A 362 -16.34 26.72 44.22
C GLY A 362 -15.44 25.51 43.90
N VAL A 363 -14.89 25.43 42.68
CA VAL A 363 -13.99 24.35 42.26
C VAL A 363 -12.53 24.83 42.33
N SER A 364 -11.75 24.18 43.19
CA SER A 364 -10.31 24.37 43.31
C SER A 364 -9.59 23.02 43.35
N ILE A 365 -8.28 23.03 43.13
CA ILE A 365 -7.45 21.82 43.24
C ILE A 365 -7.29 21.45 44.72
N SER A 366 -7.80 20.29 45.13
CA SER A 366 -7.61 19.78 46.49
C SER A 366 -6.34 18.95 46.63
N GLU A 367 -6.01 18.15 45.61
CA GLU A 367 -4.82 17.30 45.60
C GLU A 367 -4.27 17.10 44.18
N VAL A 368 -2.95 16.98 44.07
CA VAL A 368 -2.25 16.58 42.83
C VAL A 368 -1.36 15.38 43.15
N ASP A 369 -1.76 14.20 42.70
CA ASP A 369 -1.05 12.94 42.91
C ASP A 369 -0.16 12.61 41.69
N PRO A 370 1.17 12.71 41.80
CA PRO A 370 2.08 12.40 40.70
C PRO A 370 2.26 10.89 40.46
N ILE A 371 1.91 10.03 41.42
CA ILE A 371 2.07 8.56 41.31
C ILE A 371 0.96 7.99 40.43
N TYR A 372 -0.29 8.35 40.71
CA TYR A 372 -1.44 7.94 39.89
C TYR A 372 -1.74 8.90 38.73
N ALA A 373 -0.93 9.96 38.59
CA ALA A 373 -1.14 11.03 37.62
C ALA A 373 -2.57 11.61 37.70
N MET A 374 -3.04 11.85 38.92
CA MET A 374 -4.43 12.19 39.22
C MET A 374 -4.53 13.55 39.89
N VAL A 375 -5.64 14.24 39.65
CA VAL A 375 -6.01 15.48 40.31
C VAL A 375 -7.35 15.30 40.97
N THR A 376 -7.45 15.68 42.24
CA THR A 376 -8.70 15.73 43.00
C THR A 376 -9.11 17.19 43.14
N PHE A 377 -10.41 17.47 43.01
CA PHE A 377 -10.99 18.79 43.12
C PHE A 377 -11.70 18.96 44.48
N SER A 378 -11.97 20.21 44.86
CA SER A 378 -12.63 20.57 46.13
C SER A 378 -14.05 20.00 46.29
N ASN A 379 -14.71 19.68 45.18
CA ASN A 379 -16.04 19.06 45.15
C ASN A 379 -16.00 17.52 45.28
N GLY A 380 -14.81 16.92 45.43
CA GLY A 380 -14.62 15.47 45.57
C GLY A 380 -14.45 14.72 44.24
N ASP A 381 -14.60 15.41 43.11
CA ASP A 381 -14.35 14.83 41.79
C ASP A 381 -12.85 14.64 41.53
N SER A 382 -12.51 13.74 40.60
CA SER A 382 -11.12 13.51 40.21
C SER A 382 -10.96 13.25 38.71
N LEU A 383 -9.81 13.64 38.16
CA LEU A 383 -9.38 13.36 36.79
C LEU A 383 -8.00 12.73 36.78
N VAL A 384 -7.82 11.70 35.97
CA VAL A 384 -6.51 11.09 35.67
C VAL A 384 -5.94 11.71 34.39
N ALA A 385 -4.61 11.75 34.26
CA ALA A 385 -3.95 12.31 33.09
C ALA A 385 -4.39 11.59 31.82
N GLY A 386 -4.93 12.37 30.88
CA GLY A 386 -5.60 11.87 29.69
C GLY A 386 -7.12 11.77 29.83
N GLU A 387 -7.75 12.13 30.95
CA GLU A 387 -9.22 12.17 31.08
C GLU A 387 -9.77 13.58 30.84
N ALA A 388 -10.96 13.64 30.23
CA ALA A 388 -11.74 14.84 30.05
C ALA A 388 -13.13 14.71 30.69
N SER A 389 -13.69 15.82 31.15
CA SER A 389 -15.03 15.93 31.74
C SER A 389 -15.77 17.16 31.21
N GLY A 390 -17.10 17.13 31.28
CA GLY A 390 -17.99 18.24 30.97
C GLY A 390 -18.41 18.30 29.50
N ASN A 391 -18.45 19.49 28.92
CA ASN A 391 -18.92 19.74 27.55
C ASN A 391 -17.87 19.33 26.49
N VAL A 392 -17.67 18.03 26.32
CA VAL A 392 -16.69 17.44 25.39
C VAL A 392 -17.31 17.23 24.00
N ASN A 393 -16.65 17.71 22.95
CA ASN A 393 -17.05 17.51 21.55
C ASN A 393 -16.19 16.43 20.86
N GLU A 394 -16.61 15.98 19.68
CA GLU A 394 -15.92 14.92 18.91
C GLU A 394 -14.46 15.27 18.55
N ASP A 395 -14.15 16.56 18.38
CA ASP A 395 -12.80 17.06 18.10
C ASP A 395 -11.84 16.95 19.30
N ASP A 396 -12.38 16.90 20.52
CA ASP A 396 -11.59 16.73 21.75
C ASP A 396 -11.19 15.27 21.97
N ILE A 397 -12.01 14.34 21.47
CA ILE A 397 -11.80 12.89 21.59
C ILE A 397 -10.69 12.39 20.66
N ARG A 398 -10.36 13.15 19.60
CA ARG A 398 -9.37 12.76 18.56
C ARG A 398 -7.94 13.25 18.83
N ARG A 399 -7.67 13.88 19.98
CA ARG A 399 -6.34 14.39 20.37
C ARG A 399 -5.59 13.40 21.23
#